data_AF-A0A542RPE9-F1
#
_entry.id   AF-A0A542RPE9-F1
#
_cell.length_a   1.000
_cell.length_b   1.000
_cell.length_c   1.000
_cell.angle_alpha   90.00
_cell.angle_beta   90.00
_cell.angle_gamma   90.00
#
_symmetry.space_group_name_H-M   'P 1'
#
loop_
_entity.id
_entity.type
_entity.pdbx_description
1 polymer ?
#
loop_
_entity_poly.entity_id
_entity_poly.type
_entity_poly.pdbx_seq_one_letter_code
_entity_poly.pdbx_strand_id
1 'polypeptide(L)'
;MYKKNILVLSMALSIVGGSTAAVFASENAVHSTKNNVVTMASKAGNGTNKTTVTKVANGKISDEEAVKMATKALKDYRGLDAKSFGKARVNRTNAKEDFKYFMNLYSKEDAAVLKENAKKDTANVIVVQFVRAEDLNQPMGASNNIVINEKTGEIVSLAAFTDEDRSSETTINDAKVKSAVINFFDKQQKKVKENTMKVSKTANTGTIRVLCDLEDGRDVKMTISLKNYSVSSYEINYDRLIPLPSEEKDYRENFRKL
;
A
#
# COMPACT_ATOMS: atom_id res chain seq x y z
N MET A 1 13.53 -39.72 0.87
CA MET A 1 12.99 -38.85 1.94
C MET A 1 13.05 -37.41 1.44
N TYR A 2 12.04 -36.99 0.66
CA TYR A 2 12.03 -35.68 0.02
C TYR A 2 11.52 -34.61 1.00
N LYS A 3 12.41 -33.71 1.42
CA LYS A 3 12.03 -32.50 2.17
C LYS A 3 11.15 -31.64 1.25
N LYS A 4 9.85 -31.59 1.51
CA LYS A 4 8.95 -30.61 0.92
C LYS A 4 9.37 -29.24 1.43
N ASN A 5 10.08 -28.48 0.60
CA ASN A 5 10.25 -27.05 0.79
C ASN A 5 8.87 -26.41 0.68
N ILE A 6 8.25 -26.13 1.82
CA ILE A 6 7.10 -25.24 1.88
C ILE A 6 7.62 -23.89 1.44
N LEU A 7 7.39 -23.57 0.17
CA LEU A 7 7.55 -22.25 -0.40
C LEU A 7 6.57 -21.35 0.35
N VAL A 8 7.03 -20.76 1.46
CA VAL A 8 6.30 -19.70 2.15
C VAL A 8 6.38 -18.50 1.23
N LEU A 9 5.43 -18.42 0.30
CA LEU A 9 5.12 -17.21 -0.43
C LEU A 9 4.60 -16.23 0.62
N SER A 10 5.51 -15.53 1.28
CA SER A 10 5.19 -14.49 2.24
C SER A 10 4.59 -13.31 1.47
N MET A 11 3.32 -13.44 1.08
CA MET A 11 2.43 -12.29 1.07
C MET A 11 2.45 -11.79 2.52
N ALA A 12 3.42 -10.93 2.83
CA ALA A 12 3.39 -10.16 4.05
C ALA A 12 2.12 -9.31 3.94
N LEU A 13 1.03 -9.84 4.48
CA LEU A 13 -0.17 -9.11 4.86
C LEU A 13 0.34 -7.97 5.75
N SER A 14 0.58 -6.82 5.14
CA SER A 14 0.96 -5.63 5.86
C SER A 14 -0.34 -5.09 6.48
N ILE A 15 -0.51 -5.39 7.77
CA ILE A 15 -1.73 -5.12 8.55
C ILE A 15 -1.79 -3.66 8.99
N VAL A 16 -0.76 -2.85 8.72
CA VAL A 16 -0.69 -1.46 9.20
C VAL A 16 -1.25 -0.51 8.14
N GLY A 17 -2.47 -0.81 7.68
CA GLY A 17 -3.19 0.00 6.70
C GLY A 17 -4.07 -0.80 5.74
N GLY A 18 -4.90 -1.71 6.25
CA GLY A 18 -6.28 -2.04 5.80
C GLY A 18 -6.71 -1.96 4.33
N SER A 19 -5.80 -2.00 3.36
CA SER A 19 -6.09 -1.67 1.96
C SER A 19 -5.65 -2.78 1.01
N THR A 20 -4.75 -3.66 1.43
CA THR A 20 -4.39 -4.86 0.65
C THR A 20 -5.31 -6.04 0.97
N ALA A 21 -5.61 -6.30 2.25
CA ALA A 21 -6.51 -7.41 2.61
C ALA A 21 -8.01 -7.07 2.45
N ALA A 22 -8.43 -5.84 2.78
CA ALA A 22 -9.83 -5.44 2.68
C ALA A 22 -10.32 -5.34 1.23
N VAL A 23 -9.45 -5.02 0.25
CA VAL A 23 -9.84 -4.97 -1.17
C VAL A 23 -10.12 -6.38 -1.71
N PHE A 24 -9.30 -7.38 -1.34
CA PHE A 24 -9.56 -8.79 -1.71
C PHE A 24 -10.70 -9.43 -0.89
N ALA A 25 -10.89 -9.05 0.38
CA ALA A 25 -11.99 -9.56 1.20
C ALA A 25 -13.35 -8.90 0.86
N SER A 26 -13.36 -7.65 0.36
CA SER A 26 -14.58 -6.92 -0.01
C SER A 26 -15.28 -7.46 -1.26
N GLU A 27 -14.62 -8.31 -2.06
CA GLU A 27 -15.32 -9.05 -3.12
C GLU A 27 -16.18 -10.19 -2.54
N ASN A 28 -15.92 -10.66 -1.30
CA ASN A 28 -16.69 -11.72 -0.64
C ASN A 28 -17.53 -11.27 0.56
N ALA A 29 -17.31 -10.07 1.09
CA ALA A 29 -18.12 -9.51 2.18
C ALA A 29 -19.08 -8.45 1.64
N VAL A 30 -20.25 -8.89 1.17
CA VAL A 30 -21.41 -8.03 0.95
C VAL A 30 -21.85 -7.48 2.29
N HIS A 31 -21.26 -6.38 2.78
CA HIS A 31 -21.91 -5.42 3.67
C HIS A 31 -21.04 -4.14 3.84
N SER A 32 -21.56 -3.04 3.31
CA SER A 32 -21.33 -1.64 3.74
C SER A 32 -20.06 -0.87 3.29
N THR A 33 -19.73 -0.84 1.99
CA THR A 33 -19.05 0.35 1.42
C THR A 33 -19.63 0.72 0.05
N LYS A 34 -19.95 2.01 -0.16
CA LYS A 34 -20.43 2.53 -1.45
C LYS A 34 -19.26 2.56 -2.42
N ASN A 35 -19.12 1.51 -3.22
CA ASN A 35 -18.06 1.41 -4.22
C ASN A 35 -18.42 2.32 -5.41
N ASN A 36 -17.76 3.48 -5.54
CA ASN A 36 -17.98 4.37 -6.66
C ASN A 36 -16.97 4.08 -7.78
N VAL A 37 -17.48 3.85 -8.98
CA VAL A 37 -16.68 3.67 -10.19
C VAL A 37 -16.49 5.02 -10.86
N VAL A 38 -15.24 5.45 -11.00
CA VAL A 38 -14.89 6.64 -11.79
C VAL A 38 -14.24 6.18 -13.08
N THR A 39 -14.88 6.49 -14.21
CA THR A 39 -14.34 6.17 -15.54
C THR A 39 -13.27 7.18 -15.89
N MET A 40 -12.01 6.73 -16.01
CA MET A 40 -10.93 7.55 -16.56
C MET A 40 -11.16 7.68 -18.06
N ALA A 41 -11.43 8.90 -18.55
CA ALA A 41 -11.70 9.13 -19.96
C ALA A 41 -10.42 8.98 -20.80
N SER A 42 -10.11 7.75 -21.23
CA SER A 42 -9.15 7.49 -22.32
C SER A 42 -9.90 7.28 -23.64
N LYS A 43 -10.51 8.34 -24.18
CA LYS A 43 -10.79 8.49 -25.62
C LYS A 43 -11.35 9.88 -25.92
N ALA A 44 -10.71 10.58 -26.85
CA ALA A 44 -11.36 11.65 -27.60
C ALA A 44 -12.54 11.02 -28.36
N GLY A 45 -13.76 11.38 -27.99
CA GLY A 45 -14.98 10.86 -28.60
C GLY A 45 -16.20 11.50 -27.97
N ASN A 46 -16.92 12.28 -28.77
CA ASN A 46 -18.16 12.98 -28.43
C ASN A 46 -19.16 12.03 -27.77
N GLY A 47 -19.48 12.28 -26.50
CA GLY A 47 -20.50 11.54 -25.76
C GLY A 47 -20.80 12.23 -24.44
N THR A 48 -21.82 13.08 -24.44
CA THR A 48 -22.38 13.72 -23.24
C THR A 48 -22.99 12.67 -22.31
N ASN A 49 -22.17 12.08 -21.44
CA ASN A 49 -22.68 11.36 -20.27
C ASN A 49 -22.56 12.26 -19.04
N LYS A 50 -23.71 12.81 -18.68
CA LYS A 50 -23.92 13.66 -17.50
C LYS A 50 -23.69 12.80 -16.25
N THR A 51 -22.51 12.89 -15.66
CA THR A 51 -22.20 12.23 -14.38
C THR A 51 -23.04 12.89 -13.28
N THR A 52 -23.85 12.11 -12.59
CA THR A 52 -24.62 12.58 -11.43
C THR A 52 -23.65 12.81 -10.28
N VAL A 53 -23.12 14.03 -10.19
CA VAL A 53 -22.25 14.49 -9.10
C VAL A 53 -23.06 14.46 -7.81
N THR A 54 -22.77 13.49 -6.94
CA THR A 54 -23.27 13.56 -5.56
C THR A 54 -22.47 14.65 -4.86
N LYS A 55 -23.13 15.78 -4.58
CA LYS A 55 -22.57 16.96 -3.93
C LYS A 55 -21.90 16.54 -2.62
N VAL A 56 -20.57 16.58 -2.58
CA VAL A 56 -19.79 16.28 -1.38
C VAL A 56 -20.05 17.37 -0.35
N ALA A 57 -20.35 16.99 0.90
CA ALA A 57 -20.47 17.92 2.00
C ALA A 57 -19.16 18.72 2.16
N ASN A 58 -19.26 20.04 2.37
CA ASN A 58 -18.12 20.94 2.51
C ASN A 58 -17.02 20.33 3.42
N GLY A 59 -15.80 20.20 2.89
CA GLY A 59 -14.61 19.82 3.66
C GLY A 59 -14.09 18.38 3.47
N LYS A 60 -14.67 17.56 2.60
CA LYS A 60 -14.15 16.21 2.26
C LYS A 60 -13.60 16.15 0.83
N ILE A 61 -12.49 15.42 0.64
CA ILE A 61 -11.89 15.15 -0.68
C ILE A 61 -12.91 14.37 -1.54
N SER A 62 -13.23 14.87 -2.73
CA SER A 62 -14.14 14.19 -3.67
C SER A 62 -13.48 12.96 -4.29
N ASP A 63 -14.28 12.06 -4.87
CA ASP A 63 -13.76 10.87 -5.55
C ASP A 63 -12.87 11.26 -6.75
N GLU A 64 -13.28 12.27 -7.51
CA GLU A 64 -12.49 12.79 -8.63
C GLU A 64 -11.18 13.41 -8.17
N GLU A 65 -11.20 14.14 -7.06
CA GLU A 65 -9.98 14.73 -6.51
C GLU A 65 -9.04 13.65 -5.96
N ALA A 66 -9.58 12.64 -5.26
CA ALA A 66 -8.80 11.49 -4.82
C ALA A 66 -8.16 10.74 -6.00
N VAL A 67 -8.89 10.55 -7.10
CA VAL A 67 -8.36 9.92 -8.32
C VAL A 67 -7.24 10.76 -8.95
N LYS A 68 -7.37 12.10 -8.98
CA LYS A 68 -6.30 12.99 -9.47
C LYS A 68 -5.05 12.92 -8.58
N MET A 69 -5.23 12.99 -7.26
CA MET A 69 -4.14 12.86 -6.30
C MET A 69 -3.41 11.53 -6.45
N ALA A 70 -4.15 10.42 -6.56
CA ALA A 70 -3.58 9.09 -6.73
C ALA A 70 -2.88 8.91 -8.10
N THR A 71 -3.46 9.47 -9.17
CA THR A 71 -2.84 9.49 -10.51
C THR A 71 -1.51 10.25 -10.47
N LYS A 72 -1.48 11.43 -9.82
CA LYS A 72 -0.27 12.23 -9.66
C LYS A 72 0.79 11.48 -8.85
N ALA A 73 0.40 10.85 -7.74
CA ALA A 73 1.31 10.06 -6.91
C ALA A 73 1.94 8.90 -7.71
N LEU A 74 1.15 8.17 -8.51
CA LEU A 74 1.69 7.12 -9.37
C LEU A 74 2.65 7.68 -10.43
N LYS A 75 2.35 8.85 -11.01
CA LYS A 75 3.26 9.48 -11.97
C LYS A 75 4.56 9.93 -11.31
N ASP A 76 4.48 10.64 -10.20
CA ASP A 76 5.65 11.23 -9.53
C ASP A 76 6.55 10.16 -8.89
N TYR A 77 5.94 9.14 -8.30
CA TYR A 77 6.66 8.13 -7.52
C TYR A 77 7.08 6.94 -8.37
N ARG A 78 6.32 6.61 -9.43
CA ARG A 78 6.54 5.41 -10.27
C ARG A 78 6.69 5.69 -11.76
N GLY A 79 6.55 6.94 -12.20
CA GLY A 79 6.60 7.28 -13.61
C GLY A 79 5.37 6.84 -14.41
N LEU A 80 4.37 6.22 -13.77
CA LEU A 80 3.21 5.63 -14.44
C LEU A 80 2.24 6.71 -14.92
N ASP A 81 2.02 6.75 -16.23
CA ASP A 81 1.09 7.69 -16.85
C ASP A 81 -0.36 7.24 -16.72
N ALA A 82 -1.28 8.21 -16.66
CA ALA A 82 -2.72 7.98 -16.59
C ALA A 82 -3.26 7.06 -17.70
N LYS A 83 -2.61 7.04 -18.87
CA LYS A 83 -2.94 6.16 -20.00
C LYS A 83 -2.79 4.66 -19.69
N SER A 84 -2.04 4.30 -18.64
CA SER A 84 -1.86 2.91 -18.20
C SER A 84 -3.02 2.40 -17.35
N PHE A 85 -3.92 3.28 -16.90
CA PHE A 85 -5.04 2.93 -16.03
C PHE A 85 -6.32 2.76 -16.85
N GLY A 86 -7.00 1.62 -16.68
CA GLY A 86 -8.26 1.33 -17.36
C GLY A 86 -9.47 1.84 -16.57
N LYS A 87 -9.54 1.54 -15.27
CA LYS A 87 -10.67 1.91 -14.41
C LYS A 87 -10.18 2.26 -13.01
N ALA A 88 -10.74 3.31 -12.43
CA ALA A 88 -10.55 3.65 -11.03
C ALA A 88 -11.76 3.20 -10.20
N ARG A 89 -11.49 2.64 -9.02
CA ARG A 89 -12.49 2.37 -7.98
C ARG A 89 -12.08 3.14 -6.74
N VAL A 90 -13.03 3.82 -6.12
CA VAL A 90 -12.80 4.60 -4.90
C VAL A 90 -13.59 3.97 -3.76
N ASN A 91 -12.88 3.64 -2.68
CA ASN A 91 -13.47 3.15 -1.44
C ASN A 91 -13.05 4.05 -0.27
N ARG A 92 -13.90 4.18 0.74
CA ARG A 92 -13.59 4.87 2.00
C ARG A 92 -13.69 3.89 3.15
N THR A 93 -12.65 3.84 3.97
CA THR A 93 -12.55 2.89 5.08
C THR A 93 -11.72 3.45 6.24
N ASN A 94 -11.63 2.69 7.32
CA ASN A 94 -10.69 2.86 8.42
C ASN A 94 -10.34 1.47 9.00
N ALA A 95 -9.35 1.41 9.89
CA ALA A 95 -8.86 0.14 10.41
C ALA A 95 -9.78 -0.56 11.43
N LYS A 96 -10.92 0.03 11.84
CA LYS A 96 -11.73 -0.51 12.97
C LYS A 96 -12.34 -1.87 12.65
N GLU A 97 -12.90 -2.03 11.46
CA GLU A 97 -13.52 -3.30 11.06
C GLU A 97 -12.46 -4.37 10.77
N ASP A 98 -11.30 -3.97 10.22
CA ASP A 98 -10.17 -4.87 10.00
C ASP A 98 -9.68 -5.48 11.30
N PHE A 99 -9.52 -4.69 12.37
CA PHE A 99 -9.11 -5.23 13.66
C PHE A 99 -10.04 -6.33 14.15
N LYS A 100 -11.37 -6.15 14.02
CA LYS A 100 -12.34 -7.17 14.44
C LYS A 100 -12.23 -8.44 13.60
N TYR A 101 -12.09 -8.28 12.29
CA TYR A 101 -11.93 -9.41 11.37
C TYR A 101 -10.67 -10.22 11.71
N PHE A 102 -9.55 -9.53 11.90
CA PHE A 102 -8.25 -10.13 12.15
C PHE A 102 -8.08 -10.70 13.55
N MET A 103 -8.72 -10.12 14.57
CA MET A 103 -8.66 -10.64 15.95
C MET A 103 -9.05 -12.13 16.03
N ASN A 104 -9.96 -12.59 15.17
CA ASN A 104 -10.41 -13.99 15.15
C ASN A 104 -9.52 -14.93 14.33
N LEU A 105 -8.61 -14.38 13.53
CA LEU A 105 -7.73 -15.15 12.63
C LEU A 105 -6.31 -15.30 13.18
N TYR A 106 -5.87 -14.37 14.03
CA TYR A 106 -4.51 -14.37 14.55
C TYR A 106 -4.34 -15.13 15.87
N SER A 107 -3.07 -15.34 16.23
CA SER A 107 -2.68 -15.92 17.52
C SER A 107 -3.26 -15.10 18.69
N LYS A 108 -3.40 -15.72 19.87
CA LYS A 108 -3.92 -15.03 21.07
C LYS A 108 -3.11 -13.79 21.44
N GLU A 109 -1.78 -13.82 21.23
CA GLU A 109 -0.87 -12.72 21.52
C GLU A 109 -1.09 -11.54 20.56
N ASP A 110 -1.18 -11.82 19.25
CA ASP A 110 -1.47 -10.79 18.25
C ASP A 110 -2.90 -10.23 18.40
N ALA A 111 -3.87 -11.10 18.69
CA ALA A 111 -5.26 -10.70 18.92
C ALA A 111 -5.38 -9.74 20.12
N ALA A 112 -4.56 -9.91 21.16
CA ALA A 112 -4.51 -8.98 22.29
C ALA A 112 -4.03 -7.59 21.86
N VAL A 113 -2.98 -7.51 21.03
CA VAL A 113 -2.49 -6.23 20.49
C VAL A 113 -3.50 -5.60 19.53
N LEU A 114 -4.15 -6.39 18.68
CA LEU A 114 -5.25 -5.91 17.81
C LEU A 114 -6.40 -5.34 18.64
N LYS A 115 -6.75 -5.96 19.77
CA LYS A 115 -7.76 -5.44 20.70
C LYS A 115 -7.37 -4.10 21.30
N GLU A 116 -6.09 -3.89 21.63
CA GLU A 116 -5.60 -2.59 22.09
C GLU A 116 -5.61 -1.54 20.96
N ASN A 117 -5.17 -1.91 19.77
CA ASN A 117 -5.21 -1.02 18.60
C ASN A 117 -6.67 -0.63 18.23
N ALA A 118 -7.64 -1.52 18.43
CA ALA A 118 -9.05 -1.23 18.18
C ALA A 118 -9.65 -0.17 19.12
N LYS A 119 -8.99 0.17 20.23
CA LYS A 119 -9.39 1.28 21.12
C LYS A 119 -8.91 2.64 20.61
N LYS A 120 -7.97 2.69 19.67
CA LYS A 120 -7.43 3.92 19.12
C LYS A 120 -8.45 4.58 18.18
N ASP A 121 -8.38 5.90 18.09
CA ASP A 121 -9.03 6.60 17.00
C ASP A 121 -8.20 6.39 15.73
N THR A 122 -8.83 5.90 14.68
CA THR A 122 -8.17 5.54 13.41
C THR A 122 -8.61 6.50 12.32
N ALA A 123 -7.66 6.91 11.49
CA ALA A 123 -7.96 7.84 10.42
C ALA A 123 -8.90 7.21 9.38
N ASN A 124 -9.85 8.01 8.90
CA ASN A 124 -10.55 7.67 7.68
C ASN A 124 -9.60 7.85 6.49
N VAL A 125 -9.60 6.88 5.60
CA VAL A 125 -8.78 6.87 4.40
C VAL A 125 -9.62 6.65 3.16
N ILE A 126 -9.13 7.20 2.05
CA ILE A 126 -9.64 6.95 0.71
C ILE A 126 -8.68 5.98 0.03
N VAL A 127 -9.18 4.82 -0.37
CA VAL A 127 -8.44 3.84 -1.17
C VAL A 127 -8.83 4.02 -2.63
N VAL A 128 -7.87 4.40 -3.45
CA VAL A 128 -8.02 4.48 -4.91
C VAL A 128 -7.32 3.28 -5.53
N GLN A 129 -8.11 2.42 -6.15
CA GLN A 129 -7.63 1.25 -6.89
C GLN A 129 -7.70 1.53 -8.39
N PHE A 130 -6.58 1.42 -9.08
CA PHE A 130 -6.53 1.44 -10.55
C PHE A 130 -6.35 0.04 -11.10
N VAL A 131 -7.34 -0.45 -11.84
CA VAL A 131 -7.17 -1.64 -12.69
C VAL A 131 -6.39 -1.21 -13.93
N ARG A 132 -5.33 -1.93 -14.29
CA ARG A 132 -4.54 -1.62 -15.49
C ARG A 132 -5.38 -1.79 -16.75
N ALA A 133 -5.13 -0.98 -17.77
CA ALA A 133 -5.89 -1.02 -19.02
C ALA A 133 -5.84 -2.41 -19.70
N GLU A 134 -4.68 -3.06 -19.67
CA GLU A 134 -4.45 -4.41 -20.19
C GLU A 134 -5.15 -5.52 -19.40
N ASP A 135 -5.52 -5.24 -18.16
CA ASP A 135 -6.08 -6.22 -17.21
C ASP A 135 -7.60 -6.10 -17.04
N LEU A 136 -8.27 -5.18 -17.75
CA LEU A 136 -9.70 -4.92 -17.58
C LEU A 136 -10.59 -6.15 -17.80
N ASN A 137 -10.14 -7.08 -18.65
CA ASN A 137 -10.88 -8.30 -18.99
C ASN A 137 -10.33 -9.55 -18.25
N GLN A 138 -9.36 -9.38 -17.37
CA GLN A 138 -8.78 -10.48 -16.60
C GLN A 138 -9.62 -10.74 -15.34
N PRO A 139 -9.97 -12.01 -15.03
CA PRO A 139 -10.73 -12.34 -13.82
C PRO A 139 -10.05 -11.89 -12.52
N MET A 140 -8.73 -11.79 -12.51
CA MET A 140 -7.91 -11.31 -11.39
C MET A 140 -6.86 -10.31 -11.90
N GLY A 141 -7.32 -9.28 -12.59
CA GLY A 141 -6.46 -8.22 -13.10
C GLY A 141 -5.60 -7.59 -12.00
N ALA A 142 -4.33 -7.32 -12.30
CA ALA A 142 -3.48 -6.63 -11.33
C ALA A 142 -3.97 -5.19 -11.15
N SER A 143 -3.79 -4.67 -9.94
CA SER A 143 -4.22 -3.32 -9.60
C SER A 143 -3.16 -2.56 -8.82
N ASN A 144 -3.12 -1.26 -9.07
CA ASN A 144 -2.35 -0.31 -8.26
C ASN A 144 -3.27 0.24 -7.17
N ASN A 145 -2.78 0.28 -5.94
CA ASN A 145 -3.54 0.76 -4.79
C ASN A 145 -2.84 1.97 -4.19
N ILE A 146 -3.61 3.02 -3.92
CA ILE A 146 -3.12 4.26 -3.31
C ILE A 146 -4.06 4.59 -2.16
N VAL A 147 -3.48 4.87 -0.99
CA VAL A 147 -4.23 5.22 0.21
C VAL A 147 -3.94 6.67 0.56
N ILE A 148 -5.00 7.44 0.69
CA ILE A 148 -4.98 8.86 1.03
C ILE A 148 -5.59 9.02 2.41
N ASN A 149 -4.88 9.65 3.34
CA ASN A 149 -5.47 10.07 4.60
C ASN A 149 -6.52 11.16 4.33
N GLU A 150 -7.79 10.89 4.59
CA GLU A 150 -8.90 11.76 4.14
C GLU A 150 -8.85 13.15 4.80
N LYS A 151 -8.33 13.22 6.03
CA LYS A 151 -8.24 14.48 6.80
C LYS A 151 -7.11 15.37 6.31
N THR A 152 -5.97 14.78 5.95
CA THR A 152 -4.73 15.53 5.66
C THR A 152 -4.40 15.60 4.17
N GLY A 153 -4.99 14.73 3.35
CA GLY A 153 -4.63 14.57 1.94
C GLY A 153 -3.27 13.89 1.72
N GLU A 154 -2.61 13.39 2.76
CA GLU A 154 -1.32 12.71 2.64
C GLU A 154 -1.48 11.35 1.95
N ILE A 155 -0.60 11.05 0.98
CA ILE A 155 -0.46 9.70 0.43
C ILE A 155 0.33 8.85 1.43
N VAL A 156 -0.38 8.02 2.17
CA VAL A 156 0.19 7.23 3.28
C VAL A 156 0.56 5.81 2.87
N SER A 157 0.06 5.34 1.73
CA SER A 157 0.47 4.07 1.13
C SER A 157 0.33 4.10 -0.39
N LEU A 158 1.25 3.44 -1.06
CA LEU A 158 1.22 3.19 -2.50
C LEU A 158 1.73 1.77 -2.75
N ALA A 159 1.00 1.01 -3.54
CA ALA A 159 1.44 -0.26 -4.09
C ALA A 159 1.17 -0.27 -5.59
N ALA A 160 2.24 -0.37 -6.38
CA ALA A 160 2.16 -0.63 -7.81
C ALA A 160 3.25 -1.62 -8.17
N PHE A 161 2.95 -2.64 -8.95
CA PHE A 161 3.98 -3.61 -9.35
C PHE A 161 3.99 -3.68 -10.86
N THR A 162 5.16 -3.43 -11.42
CA THR A 162 5.41 -3.44 -12.85
C THR A 162 6.32 -4.62 -13.18
N ASP A 163 6.33 -5.07 -14.43
CA ASP A 163 7.29 -6.09 -14.84
C ASP A 163 8.74 -5.59 -14.77
N GLU A 164 8.97 -4.27 -14.72
CA GLU A 164 10.29 -3.71 -14.47
C GLU A 164 10.82 -4.00 -13.06
N ASP A 165 9.92 -4.21 -12.10
CA ASP A 165 10.29 -4.54 -10.72
C ASP A 165 10.79 -5.98 -10.60
N ARG A 166 10.35 -6.86 -11.52
CA ARG A 166 10.71 -8.28 -11.54
C ARG A 166 12.13 -8.45 -12.04
N SER A 167 12.92 -9.18 -11.26
CA SER A 167 14.25 -9.62 -11.66
C SER A 167 14.65 -10.90 -10.96
N SER A 168 15.69 -11.55 -11.47
CA SER A 168 16.38 -12.64 -10.77
C SER A 168 17.50 -12.13 -9.86
N GLU A 169 17.62 -10.80 -9.70
CA GLU A 169 18.64 -10.21 -8.84
C GLU A 169 18.38 -10.60 -7.38
N THR A 170 19.42 -11.06 -6.71
CA THR A 170 19.34 -11.44 -5.29
C THR A 170 20.41 -10.75 -4.45
N THR A 171 21.36 -10.07 -5.11
CA THR A 171 22.41 -9.31 -4.44
C THR A 171 21.85 -8.00 -3.90
N ILE A 172 22.00 -7.81 -2.59
CA ILE A 172 21.55 -6.59 -1.92
C ILE A 172 22.72 -5.62 -1.84
N ASN A 173 22.60 -4.46 -2.49
CA ASN A 173 23.54 -3.36 -2.34
C ASN A 173 22.99 -2.34 -1.33
N ASP A 174 23.52 -2.38 -0.11
CA ASP A 174 23.04 -1.57 1.02
C ASP A 174 23.10 -0.07 0.76
N ALA A 175 24.17 0.41 0.15
CA ALA A 175 24.33 1.84 -0.15
C ALA A 175 23.25 2.31 -1.12
N LYS A 176 22.99 1.53 -2.19
CA LYS A 176 21.94 1.86 -3.16
C LYS A 176 20.54 1.75 -2.56
N VAL A 177 20.27 0.75 -1.72
CA VAL A 177 19.00 0.63 -0.98
C VAL A 177 18.79 1.85 -0.08
N LYS A 178 19.80 2.23 0.72
CA LYS A 178 19.74 3.39 1.61
C LYS A 178 19.50 4.69 0.85
N SER A 179 20.23 4.92 -0.23
CA SER A 179 20.02 6.09 -1.09
C SER A 179 18.63 6.10 -1.72
N ALA A 180 18.12 4.96 -2.16
CA ALA A 180 16.78 4.88 -2.75
C ALA A 180 15.68 5.28 -1.76
N VAL A 181 15.76 4.80 -0.51
CA VAL A 181 14.81 5.13 0.55
C VAL A 181 14.84 6.63 0.88
N ILE A 182 16.03 7.20 1.07
CA ILE A 182 16.21 8.62 1.38
C ILE A 182 15.67 9.47 0.24
N ASN A 183 16.12 9.22 -1.00
CA ASN A 183 15.70 9.96 -2.18
C ASN A 183 14.18 9.86 -2.42
N PHE A 184 13.57 8.72 -2.10
CA PHE A 184 12.14 8.54 -2.24
C PHE A 184 11.35 9.43 -1.28
N PHE A 185 11.75 9.49 -0.01
CA PHE A 185 11.07 10.33 0.98
C PHE A 185 11.40 11.82 0.84
N ASP A 186 12.60 12.16 0.41
CA ASP A 186 12.97 13.55 0.10
C ASP A 186 12.06 14.15 -0.98
N LYS A 187 11.71 13.37 -2.02
CA LYS A 187 10.73 13.78 -3.05
C LYS A 187 9.33 14.05 -2.48
N GLN A 188 9.00 13.43 -1.34
CA GLN A 188 7.75 13.63 -0.61
C GLN A 188 7.87 14.66 0.51
N GLN A 189 9.02 15.36 0.59
CA GLN A 189 9.34 16.31 1.65
C GLN A 189 9.25 15.68 3.05
N LYS A 190 9.67 14.41 3.17
CA LYS A 190 9.74 13.64 4.41
C LYS A 190 11.18 13.26 4.68
N LYS A 191 11.56 13.26 5.95
CA LYS A 191 12.91 12.86 6.37
C LYS A 191 12.89 11.50 7.04
N VAL A 192 13.80 10.64 6.60
CA VAL A 192 14.06 9.34 7.20
C VAL A 192 14.94 9.55 8.42
N LYS A 193 14.53 9.01 9.56
CA LYS A 193 15.32 9.07 10.79
C LYS A 193 16.57 8.21 10.64
N GLU A 194 17.73 8.83 10.88
CA GLU A 194 19.03 8.15 10.77
C GLU A 194 19.11 6.90 11.64
N ASN A 195 19.84 5.89 11.16
CA ASN A 195 20.16 4.64 11.88
C ASN A 195 18.95 3.77 12.29
N THR A 196 17.77 4.01 11.71
CA THR A 196 16.56 3.19 11.93
C THR A 196 16.33 2.14 10.84
N MET A 197 17.05 2.29 9.71
CA MET A 197 16.79 1.50 8.51
C MET A 197 17.20 0.04 8.72
N LYS A 198 16.31 -0.88 8.35
CA LYS A 198 16.55 -2.32 8.35
C LYS A 198 16.15 -2.90 7.01
N VAL A 199 16.91 -3.86 6.52
CA VAL A 199 16.66 -4.58 5.27
C VAL A 199 16.46 -6.05 5.55
N SER A 200 15.56 -6.70 4.80
CA SER A 200 15.44 -8.16 4.85
C SER A 200 16.78 -8.82 4.55
N LYS A 201 17.06 -9.94 5.22
CA LYS A 201 18.29 -10.74 5.00
C LYS A 201 18.29 -11.41 3.63
N THR A 202 17.11 -11.62 3.05
CA THR A 202 16.94 -12.30 1.76
C THR A 202 16.08 -11.46 0.83
N ALA A 203 16.50 -11.40 -0.43
CA ALA A 203 15.70 -10.88 -1.53
C ALA A 203 14.64 -11.91 -1.95
N ASN A 204 13.51 -11.42 -2.47
CA ASN A 204 12.46 -12.27 -3.02
C ASN A 204 12.04 -11.73 -4.38
N THR A 205 12.12 -12.59 -5.41
CA THR A 205 11.72 -12.27 -6.79
C THR A 205 12.27 -10.93 -7.31
N GLY A 206 13.53 -10.62 -7.01
CA GLY A 206 14.17 -9.40 -7.48
C GLY A 206 13.84 -8.15 -6.67
N THR A 207 13.19 -8.30 -5.52
CA THR A 207 12.80 -7.20 -4.62
C THR A 207 13.31 -7.43 -3.21
N ILE A 208 13.39 -6.36 -2.43
CA ILE A 208 13.80 -6.39 -1.03
C ILE A 208 12.85 -5.58 -0.16
N ARG A 209 12.56 -6.09 1.05
CA ARG A 209 11.78 -5.38 2.06
C ARG A 209 12.70 -4.48 2.88
N VAL A 210 12.26 -3.26 3.13
CA VAL A 210 12.95 -2.27 3.97
C VAL A 210 11.99 -1.73 5.03
N LEU A 211 12.51 -1.53 6.23
CA LEU A 211 11.83 -0.86 7.34
C LEU A 211 12.63 0.39 7.70
N CYS A 212 11.97 1.48 8.04
CA CYS A 212 12.61 2.67 8.60
C CYS A 212 11.62 3.50 9.40
N ASP A 213 12.14 4.41 10.21
CA ASP A 213 11.32 5.42 10.86
C ASP A 213 11.46 6.75 10.13
N LEU A 214 10.39 7.55 10.11
CA LEU A 214 10.44 8.96 9.75
C LEU A 214 10.78 9.81 10.98
N GLU A 215 11.33 11.00 10.77
CA GLU A 215 11.65 11.94 11.85
C GLU A 215 10.41 12.37 12.67
N ASP A 216 9.21 12.31 12.07
CA ASP A 216 7.95 12.57 12.77
C ASP A 216 7.50 11.42 13.69
N GLY A 217 8.27 10.34 13.76
CA GLY A 217 8.07 9.20 14.65
C GLY A 217 7.08 8.16 14.14
N ARG A 218 6.73 8.19 12.85
CA ARG A 218 5.98 7.11 12.18
C ARG A 218 6.94 6.11 11.56
N ASP A 219 6.65 4.83 11.70
CA ASP A 219 7.38 3.77 11.00
C ASP A 219 6.84 3.54 9.59
N VAL A 220 7.69 2.97 8.74
CA VAL A 220 7.43 2.74 7.32
C VAL A 220 7.91 1.35 6.94
N LYS A 221 7.08 0.66 6.14
CA LYS A 221 7.44 -0.56 5.43
C LYS A 221 7.51 -0.28 3.94
N MET A 222 8.55 -0.78 3.28
CA MET A 222 8.77 -0.56 1.86
C MET A 222 9.18 -1.84 1.15
N THR A 223 8.87 -1.92 -0.15
CA THR A 223 9.42 -2.90 -1.08
C THR A 223 10.15 -2.16 -2.19
N ILE A 224 11.39 -2.56 -2.46
CA ILE A 224 12.28 -1.93 -3.43
C ILE A 224 12.74 -2.97 -4.45
N SER A 225 12.73 -2.64 -5.74
CA SER A 225 13.33 -3.49 -6.76
C SER A 225 14.85 -3.45 -6.68
N LEU A 226 15.52 -4.60 -6.68
CA LEU A 226 16.99 -4.68 -6.71
C LEU A 226 17.58 -4.37 -8.09
N LYS A 227 16.74 -4.40 -9.14
CA LYS A 227 17.16 -4.09 -10.52
C LYS A 227 17.42 -2.61 -10.72
N ASN A 228 16.48 -1.77 -10.31
CA ASN A 228 16.49 -0.33 -10.58
C ASN A 228 16.39 0.55 -9.32
N TYR A 229 16.27 -0.06 -8.13
CA TYR A 229 16.13 0.63 -6.85
C TYR A 229 14.91 1.54 -6.77
N SER A 230 13.89 1.31 -7.60
CA SER A 230 12.60 1.98 -7.48
C SER A 230 11.78 1.36 -6.34
N VAL A 231 11.01 2.20 -5.64
CA VAL A 231 10.12 1.78 -4.57
C VAL A 231 8.83 1.25 -5.19
N SER A 232 8.61 -0.06 -5.16
CA SER A 232 7.42 -0.67 -5.73
C SER A 232 6.20 -0.50 -4.81
N SER A 233 6.44 -0.51 -3.50
CA SER A 233 5.41 -0.22 -2.52
C SER A 233 5.97 0.45 -1.27
N TYR A 234 5.15 1.27 -0.61
CA TYR A 234 5.42 1.73 0.75
C TYR A 234 4.12 1.89 1.53
N GLU A 235 4.23 1.80 2.85
CA GLU A 235 3.13 2.00 3.79
C GLU A 235 3.68 2.68 5.04
N ILE A 236 3.09 3.82 5.40
CA ILE A 236 3.39 4.58 6.61
C ILE A 236 2.39 4.18 7.69
N ASN A 237 2.85 3.93 8.92
CA ASN A 237 1.99 3.74 10.08
C ASN A 237 1.36 5.08 10.54
N TYR A 238 0.41 5.59 9.76
CA TYR A 238 -0.21 6.90 9.99
C TYR A 238 -1.08 6.95 11.25
N ASP A 239 -1.63 5.81 11.68
CA ASP A 239 -2.41 5.66 12.92
C ASP A 239 -1.54 5.36 14.16
N ARG A 240 -0.21 5.24 13.98
CA ARG A 240 0.76 4.85 15.03
C ARG A 240 0.29 3.61 15.80
N LEU A 241 -0.16 2.60 15.06
CA LEU A 241 -0.58 1.32 15.59
C LEU A 241 0.60 0.61 16.26
N ILE A 242 0.31 -0.17 17.30
CA ILE A 242 1.30 -1.03 17.94
C ILE A 242 1.58 -2.19 16.98
N PRO A 243 2.83 -2.48 16.60
CA PRO A 243 3.18 -3.63 15.79
C PRO A 243 2.75 -4.94 16.47
N LEU A 244 2.36 -5.94 15.68
CA LEU A 244 1.99 -7.24 16.23
C LEU A 244 3.23 -8.00 16.75
N PRO A 245 3.14 -8.78 17.84
CA PRO A 245 4.23 -9.61 18.32
C PRO A 245 4.84 -10.53 17.25
N SER A 246 4.00 -11.13 16.39
CA SER A 246 4.47 -11.94 15.26
C SER A 246 5.24 -11.14 14.21
N GLU A 247 4.83 -9.90 13.98
CA GLU A 247 5.51 -8.98 13.07
C GLU A 247 6.86 -8.53 13.65
N GLU A 248 6.91 -8.16 14.93
CA GLU A 248 8.18 -7.84 15.58
C GLU A 248 9.14 -9.04 15.58
N LYS A 249 8.61 -10.25 15.74
CA LYS A 249 9.39 -11.48 15.63
C LYS A 249 9.97 -11.63 14.21
N ASP A 250 9.16 -11.47 13.16
CA ASP A 250 9.63 -11.45 11.77
C ASP A 250 10.76 -10.42 11.58
N TYR A 251 10.61 -9.23 12.16
CA TYR A 251 11.61 -8.16 12.04
C TYR A 251 12.92 -8.48 12.75
N ARG A 252 12.86 -9.13 13.92
CA ARG A 252 14.07 -9.56 14.63
C ARG A 252 14.78 -10.70 13.89
N GLU A 253 14.02 -11.65 13.36
CA GLU A 253 14.58 -12.88 12.79
C GLU A 253 15.05 -12.68 11.35
N ASN A 254 14.34 -11.88 10.56
CA ASN A 254 14.52 -11.85 9.10
C ASN A 254 15.10 -10.53 8.58
N PHE A 255 15.33 -9.52 9.42
CA PHE A 255 15.93 -8.26 9.01
C PHE A 255 17.28 -8.01 9.67
N ARG A 256 18.12 -7.21 9.02
CA ARG A 256 19.39 -6.70 9.54
C ARG A 256 19.44 -5.18 9.40
N LYS A 257 20.26 -4.53 10.21
CA LYS A 257 20.47 -3.07 10.11
C LYS A 257 21.21 -2.72 8.81
N LEU A 258 20.90 -1.53 8.29
CA LEU A 258 21.60 -0.84 7.19
C LEU A 258 22.44 0.34 7.70
#